data_AF-A0A7Y2AQC5-F1
#
_entry.id   AF-A0A7Y2AQC5-F1
#
_cell.length_a   1.000
_cell.length_b   1.000
_cell.length_c   1.000
_cell.angle_alpha   90.00
_cell.angle_beta   90.00
_cell.angle_gamma   90.00
#
_symmetry.space_group_name_H-M   'P 1'
#
loop_
_entity.id
_entity.type
_entity.pdbx_description
1 polymer ?
#
loop_
_entity_poly.entity_id
_entity_poly.type
_entity_poly.pdbx_seq_one_letter_code
_entity_poly.pdbx_strand_id
1 'polypeptide(L)' 'RNMEGFPEILIKIFDRYGREITVMAIDHTGWDGMYKGSELPSGDYWYVVKLNGERDDREFVGHFTLYR' A
#
# COMPACT_ATOMS: atom_id res chain seq x y z
N ARG A 1 -6.29 -5.81 -16.10
CA ARG A 1 -6.81 -5.47 -14.76
C ARG A 1 -6.71 -6.72 -13.90
N ASN A 2 -5.64 -6.88 -13.13
CA ASN A 2 -5.36 -8.15 -12.40
C ASN A 2 -6.05 -8.23 -11.02
N MET A 3 -6.76 -7.18 -10.61
CA MET A 3 -7.39 -7.07 -9.29
C MET A 3 -8.89 -7.42 -9.30
N GLU A 4 -9.51 -7.58 -10.49
CA GLU A 4 -10.96 -7.87 -10.59
C GLU A 4 -11.38 -9.19 -9.93
N GLY A 5 -10.46 -10.15 -9.79
CA GLY A 5 -10.69 -11.40 -9.06
C GLY A 5 -10.63 -11.29 -7.54
N PHE A 6 -10.26 -10.12 -7.00
CA PHE A 6 -10.02 -9.87 -5.58
C PHE A 6 -10.76 -8.60 -5.13
N PRO A 7 -12.10 -8.65 -5.01
CA PRO A 7 -12.91 -7.46 -4.69
C PRO A 7 -12.62 -6.89 -3.29
N GLU A 8 -12.09 -7.72 -2.39
CA GLU A 8 -11.71 -7.35 -1.04
C GLU A 8 -10.21 -7.10 -0.90
N ILE A 9 -9.48 -6.92 -2.01
CA ILE A 9 -8.05 -6.66 -1.96
C ILE A 9 -7.75 -5.43 -1.11
N LEU A 10 -6.77 -5.58 -0.22
CA LEU A 10 -6.34 -4.57 0.71
C LEU A 10 -4.84 -4.37 0.54
N ILE A 11 -4.45 -3.12 0.33
CA ILE A 11 -3.04 -2.72 0.19
C ILE A 11 -2.73 -1.71 1.28
N LYS A 12 -1.73 -2.00 2.12
CA LYS A 12 -1.21 -1.08 3.13
C LYS A 12 0.20 -0.64 2.75
N ILE A 13 0.52 0.63 2.92
CA ILE A 13 1.87 1.17 2.72
C ILE A 13 2.43 1.68 4.04
N PHE A 14 3.72 1.42 4.28
CA PHE A 14 4.45 1.80 5.48
C PHE A 14 5.73 2.54 5.12
N ASP A 15 6.13 3.50 5.96
CA ASP A 15 7.46 4.10 5.88
C ASP A 15 8.53 3.23 6.57
N ARG A 16 9.80 3.63 6.45
CA ARG A 16 10.96 2.97 7.09
C ARG A 16 10.92 2.86 8.61
N TYR A 17 9.98 3.54 9.28
CA TYR A 17 9.79 3.46 10.72
C TYR A 17 8.60 2.55 11.10
N GLY A 18 7.97 1.91 10.11
CA GLY A 18 6.82 1.04 10.30
C GLY A 18 5.49 1.79 10.49
N ARG A 19 5.46 3.11 10.25
CA ARG A 19 4.21 3.89 10.34
C ARG A 19 3.36 3.61 9.10
N GLU A 20 2.10 3.25 9.32
CA GLU A 20 1.11 3.13 8.25
C GLU A 20 0.85 4.50 7.62
N ILE A 21 1.08 4.57 6.30
CA ILE A 21 0.96 5.77 5.49
C ILE A 21 -0.41 5.81 4.82
N THR A 22 -0.86 4.70 4.25
CA THR A 22 -2.16 4.63 3.60
C THR A 22 -2.67 3.19 3.55
N VAL A 23 -3.98 3.06 3.42
CA VAL A 23 -4.71 1.82 3.18
C VAL A 23 -5.58 2.05 1.95
N MET A 24 -5.48 1.16 0.96
CA MET A 24 -6.15 1.29 -0.34
C MET A 24 -6.89 0.00 -0.71
N ALA A 25 -8.01 0.17 -1.40
CA ALA A 25 -8.80 -0.90 -2.02
C ALA A 25 -8.78 -0.79 -3.56
N ILE A 26 -9.53 -1.67 -4.23
CA ILE A 26 -9.52 -1.85 -5.69
C ILE A 26 -9.87 -0.60 -6.52
N ASP A 27 -10.60 0.35 -5.94
CA ASP A 27 -11.12 1.54 -6.62
C ASP A 27 -10.17 2.75 -6.56
N HIS A 28 -9.05 2.62 -5.84
CA HIS A 28 -8.04 3.67 -5.71
C HIS A 28 -7.03 3.63 -6.86
N THR A 29 -6.63 4.81 -7.36
CA THR A 29 -5.60 4.99 -8.40
C THR A 29 -4.17 4.63 -7.93
N GLY A 30 -4.04 4.05 -6.73
CA GLY A 30 -2.77 3.87 -6.03
C GLY A 30 -2.42 5.05 -5.13
N TRP A 31 -1.18 5.04 -4.63
CA TRP A 31 -0.65 6.05 -3.72
C TRP A 31 0.27 7.01 -4.48
N ASP A 32 0.10 8.31 -4.24
CA ASP A 32 0.76 9.41 -4.95
C ASP A 32 2.01 9.96 -4.24
N GLY A 33 2.43 9.33 -3.14
CA GLY A 33 3.56 9.77 -2.35
C GLY A 33 3.21 10.86 -1.32
N MET A 34 1.93 11.15 -1.08
CA MET A 34 1.50 12.09 -0.04
C MET A 34 1.02 11.40 1.23
N TYR A 35 1.25 12.02 2.38
CA TYR A 35 0.68 11.62 3.66
C TYR A 35 0.10 12.85 4.36
N LYS A 36 -1.20 12.81 4.67
CA LYS A 36 -1.92 13.91 5.33
C LYS A 36 -1.71 15.28 4.64
N GLY A 37 -1.72 15.27 3.30
CA GLY A 37 -1.54 16.48 2.48
C GLY A 37 -0.11 17.00 2.38
N SER A 38 0.87 16.28 2.92
CA SER A 38 2.30 16.61 2.80
C SER A 38 3.01 15.58 1.94
N GLU A 39 3.94 16.02 1.09
CA GLU A 39 4.81 15.12 0.34
C GLU A 39 5.73 14.36 1.29
N LEU A 40 5.85 13.05 1.09
CA LEU A 40 6.82 12.24 1.80
C LEU A 40 8.19 12.26 1.09
N PRO A 41 9.29 12.14 1.86
CA PRO A 41 10.65 12.20 1.31
C PRO A 41 10.96 11.00 0.42
N SER A 42 11.95 11.17 -0.46
CA SER A 42 12.56 10.05 -1.17
C SER A 42 13.16 9.04 -0.18
N GLY A 43 12.96 7.76 -0.45
CA GLY A 43 13.39 6.68 0.44
C GLY A 43 12.61 5.40 0.22
N ASP A 44 12.90 4.40 1.04
CA ASP A 44 12.24 3.10 0.96
C ASP A 44 10.91 3.08 1.71
N TYR A 45 9.93 2.43 1.08
CA TYR A 45 8.59 2.21 1.57
C TYR A 45 8.23 0.74 1.37
N TRP A 46 7.43 0.21 2.28
CA TRP A 46 6.98 -1.18 2.25
C TRP A 46 5.49 -1.23 1.94
N TYR A 47 5.07 -2.27 1.25
CA TYR A 47 3.66 -2.57 1.08
C TYR A 47 3.33 -3.98 1.56
N VAL A 48 2.12 -4.14 2.06
CA VAL A 48 1.50 -5.42 2.39
C VAL A 48 0.21 -5.52 1.57
N VAL A 49 0.08 -6.61 0.81
CA VAL A 49 -1.16 -6.94 0.09
C VAL A 49 -1.83 -8.13 0.75
N LYS A 50 -3.13 -8.00 1.02
CA LYS A 50 -4.03 -9.09 1.36
C LYS A 50 -5.09 -9.22 0.29
N LEU A 51 -5.25 -10.42 -0.28
CA LEU A 51 -6.12 -10.60 -1.45
C LEU A 51 -7.60 -10.67 -1.08
N ASN A 52 -7.93 -11.14 0.13
CA ASN A 52 -9.30 -11.28 0.63
C ASN A 52 -9.54 -10.46 1.91
N GLY A 53 -9.06 -9.22 1.94
CA GLY A 53 -9.31 -8.28 3.03
C GLY A 53 -8.53 -8.54 4.33
N GLU A 54 -8.91 -7.84 5.40
CA GLU A 54 -8.19 -7.86 6.69
C GLU A 54 -8.08 -9.24 7.33
N ARG A 55 -9.07 -10.11 7.08
CA ARG A 55 -9.15 -11.48 7.61
C ARG A 55 -8.36 -12.50 6.79
N ASP A 56 -7.76 -12.09 5.66
CA ASP A 56 -6.83 -12.95 4.95
C ASP A 56 -5.54 -13.07 5.78
N ASP A 57 -5.20 -14.29 6.16
CA ASP A 57 -3.95 -14.60 6.87
C ASP A 57 -2.74 -14.59 5.94
N ARG A 58 -2.96 -14.56 4.62
CA ARG A 58 -1.89 -14.51 3.63
C ARG A 58 -1.53 -13.06 3.34
N GLU A 59 -0.26 -12.76 3.51
CA GLU A 59 0.32 -11.45 3.23
C GLU A 59 1.37 -11.57 2.14
N PHE A 60 1.29 -10.68 1.16
CA PHE A 60 2.33 -10.47 0.15
C PHE A 60 3.04 -9.18 0.47
N VAL A 61 4.30 -9.29 0.87
CA VAL A 61 5.11 -8.15 1.30
C VAL A 61 6.12 -7.81 0.22
N GLY A 62 6.26 -6.52 -0.05
CA GLY A 62 7.31 -6.00 -0.90
C GLY A 62 7.72 -4.60 -0.47
N HIS A 63 8.70 -4.04 -1.18
CA HIS A 63 9.12 -2.67 -0.96
C HIS A 63 9.38 -1.98 -2.30
N PHE A 64 9.41 -0.66 -2.26
CA PHE A 64 9.81 0.19 -3.37
C PHE A 64 10.53 1.41 -2.83
N THR A 65 11.39 2.00 -3.67
CA THR A 65 12.00 3.28 -3.38
C THR A 65 11.18 4.37 -4.05
N LEU A 66 10.65 5.30 -3.26
CA LEU A 66 10.07 6.54 -3.77
C LEU A 66 11.24 7.44 -4.20
N TYR A 67 11.28 7.78 -5.48
CA TYR A 67 12.21 8.75 -6.05
C TYR A 67 11.43 9.99 -6.49
N ARG A 68 12.03 11.18 -6.37
CA ARG A 68 11.48 12.47 -6.75
C ARG A 68 12.43 13.16 -7.72
#